data_AF-A0A1Q7YAR0-F1
#
_entry.id   AF-A0A1Q7YAR0-F1
#
_cell.length_a   1.000
_cell.length_b   1.000
_cell.length_c   1.000
_cell.angle_alpha   90.00
_cell.angle_beta   90.00
_cell.angle_gamma   90.00
#
_symmetry.space_group_name_H-M   'P 1'
#
loop_
_entity.id
_entity.type
_entity.pdbx_description
1 polymer ?
#
loop_
_entity_poly.entity_id
_entity_poly.type
_entity_poly.pdbx_seq_one_letter_code
_entity_poly.pdbx_strand_id
1 'polypeptide(L)'
;YTIHEVTIEKTTGKVPVPFFAAPAVDLSVEWMALWHGAVVGEIEFYRPRMNFVNAPSKASSQFGVDKPWVQKIKQLFPVKINRFAVHDGEIHYRDFSHDPKVDVVFDRVQMVGTNFTHSKKLSKTLVADIDMEGRPLRTGDVRCNVTLDPYAPKPTFNMKLEMAEVPLTKLNDFAKAYGHFTFEAGTLKVATELNSKNGAFSGYVEPVFDHMSIFDPAHDSDNPVDFIWQGIVGGLTRIIRNHPKDRFGTRVPLSGNFEDPAPD
;
A
#
# COMPACT_ATOMS: atom_id res chain seq x y z
N TYR A 1 27.75 -0.98 -2.59
CA TYR A 1 28.28 0.02 -1.64
C TYR A 1 27.11 0.46 -0.78
N THR A 2 27.36 0.65 0.51
CA THR A 2 26.28 0.89 1.47
C THR A 2 26.18 2.36 1.83
N ILE A 3 24.97 2.88 1.82
CA ILE A 3 24.61 4.19 2.35
C ILE A 3 23.95 3.95 3.72
N HIS A 4 24.47 4.59 4.75
CA HIS A 4 23.96 4.48 6.11
C HIS A 4 23.06 5.67 6.47
N GLU A 5 22.04 5.42 7.28
CA GLU A 5 21.13 6.45 7.83
C GLU A 5 20.50 7.34 6.75
N VAL A 6 19.91 6.71 5.72
CA VAL A 6 19.22 7.43 4.65
C VAL A 6 17.92 7.99 5.19
N THR A 7 17.68 9.29 4.99
CA THR A 7 16.41 9.93 5.29
C THR A 7 15.96 10.79 4.11
N ILE A 8 14.71 10.63 3.70
CA ILE A 8 14.04 11.46 2.69
C ILE A 8 12.90 12.19 3.40
N GLU A 9 13.05 13.50 3.50
CA GLU A 9 12.04 14.39 4.06
C GLU A 9 11.33 15.15 2.95
N LYS A 10 10.08 15.54 3.22
CA LYS A 10 9.37 16.45 2.33
C LYS A 10 9.96 17.85 2.52
N THR A 11 10.34 18.49 1.41
CA THR A 11 10.92 19.84 1.44
C THR A 11 9.89 20.93 1.73
N THR A 12 8.60 20.61 1.62
CA THR A 12 7.48 21.53 1.82
C THR A 12 6.59 21.09 2.97
N GLY A 13 6.30 22.02 3.90
CA GLY A 13 5.47 21.77 5.09
C GLY A 13 6.23 21.19 6.29
N LYS A 14 5.68 21.35 7.49
CA LYS A 14 6.18 20.71 8.72
C LYS A 14 5.42 19.39 8.93
N VAL A 15 5.93 18.31 8.35
CA VAL A 15 5.43 16.95 8.62
C VAL A 15 6.30 16.33 9.72
N PRO A 16 5.72 15.76 10.79
CA PRO A 16 6.49 15.35 11.98
C PRO A 16 7.31 14.07 11.78
N VAL A 17 7.24 13.45 10.60
CA VAL A 17 7.94 12.20 10.27
C VAL A 17 8.52 12.30 8.85
N PRO A 18 9.70 11.70 8.58
CA PRO A 18 10.26 11.64 7.23
C PRO A 18 9.35 10.80 6.33
N PHE A 19 9.40 11.02 5.01
CA PHE A 19 8.67 10.19 4.05
C PHE A 19 9.27 8.78 3.98
N PHE A 20 10.60 8.70 3.94
CA PHE A 20 11.33 7.45 3.91
C PHE A 20 12.56 7.56 4.83
N ALA A 21 12.86 6.49 5.56
CA ALA A 21 14.10 6.37 6.30
C ALA A 21 14.61 4.93 6.23
N ALA A 22 15.93 4.71 6.19
CA ALA A 22 16.52 3.37 6.25
C ALA A 22 17.90 3.40 6.92
N PRO A 23 18.15 2.55 7.93
CA PRO A 23 19.48 2.42 8.55
C PRO A 23 20.57 2.05 7.55
N ALA A 24 20.25 1.22 6.55
CA ALA A 24 21.20 0.84 5.51
C ALA A 24 20.50 0.60 4.17
N VAL A 25 21.12 1.10 3.10
CA VAL A 25 20.76 0.83 1.71
C VAL A 25 22.03 0.39 0.98
N ASP A 26 22.06 -0.83 0.45
CA ASP A 26 23.18 -1.31 -0.36
C ASP A 26 22.85 -1.24 -1.85
N LEU A 27 23.79 -0.71 -2.63
CA LEU A 27 23.71 -0.62 -4.08
C LEU A 27 24.87 -1.40 -4.69
N SER A 28 24.59 -2.53 -5.31
CA SER A 28 25.60 -3.45 -5.87
C SER A 28 25.34 -3.72 -7.34
N VAL A 29 26.34 -4.27 -8.02
CA VAL A 29 26.16 -4.85 -9.36
C VAL A 29 25.59 -6.25 -9.19
N GLU A 30 24.62 -6.61 -10.03
CA GLU A 30 24.05 -7.95 -10.05
C GLU A 30 25.04 -8.94 -10.68
N TRP A 31 25.76 -9.70 -9.85
CA TRP A 31 26.84 -10.57 -10.30
C TRP A 31 26.39 -11.65 -11.29
N MET A 32 25.18 -12.21 -11.11
CA MET A 32 24.63 -13.19 -12.04
C MET A 32 24.34 -12.56 -13.42
N ALA A 33 23.98 -11.28 -13.49
CA ALA A 33 23.75 -10.60 -14.77
C ALA A 33 25.05 -10.41 -15.57
N LEU A 34 26.20 -10.24 -14.90
CA LEU A 34 27.49 -10.15 -15.57
C LEU A 34 27.84 -11.43 -16.33
N TRP A 35 27.52 -12.61 -15.77
CA TRP A 35 27.68 -13.89 -16.48
C TRP A 35 26.81 -14.00 -17.74
N HIS A 36 25.71 -13.24 -17.80
CA HIS A 36 24.82 -13.13 -18.97
C HIS A 36 25.18 -11.94 -19.88
N GLY A 37 26.34 -11.30 -19.66
CA GLY A 37 26.84 -10.19 -20.47
C GLY A 37 26.02 -8.90 -20.35
N ALA A 38 25.43 -8.66 -19.17
CA ALA A 38 24.71 -7.43 -18.85
C ALA A 38 25.25 -6.80 -17.56
N VAL A 39 25.44 -5.48 -17.58
CA VAL A 39 25.84 -4.72 -16.38
C VAL A 39 24.60 -4.02 -15.84
N VAL A 40 24.02 -4.58 -14.79
CA VAL A 40 22.84 -4.06 -14.11
C VAL A 40 23.04 -4.06 -12.60
N GLY A 41 22.26 -3.25 -11.91
CA GLY A 41 22.32 -3.07 -10.47
C GLY A 41 21.23 -3.81 -9.71
N GLU A 42 21.49 -4.03 -8.43
CA GLU A 42 20.48 -4.34 -7.43
C GLU A 42 20.55 -3.37 -6.25
N ILE A 43 19.42 -3.17 -5.57
CA ILE A 43 19.32 -2.34 -4.37
C ILE A 43 18.69 -3.13 -3.23
N GLU A 44 19.35 -3.15 -2.07
CA GLU A 44 18.88 -3.82 -0.86
C GLU A 44 18.58 -2.77 0.22
N PHE A 45 17.34 -2.75 0.72
CA PHE A 45 16.91 -1.87 1.81
C PHE A 45 16.77 -2.67 3.10
N TYR A 46 17.47 -2.27 4.16
CA TYR A 46 17.41 -2.95 5.45
C TYR A 46 16.63 -2.12 6.46
N ARG A 47 15.56 -2.68 6.99
CA ARG A 47 14.61 -2.06 7.93
C ARG A 47 14.16 -0.66 7.48
N PRO A 48 13.76 -0.47 6.21
CA PRO A 48 13.25 0.82 5.77
C PRO A 48 11.91 1.12 6.45
N ARG A 49 11.64 2.39 6.67
CA ARG A 49 10.37 2.92 7.15
C ARG A 49 9.83 3.88 6.12
N MET A 50 8.61 3.63 5.66
CA MET A 50 7.92 4.48 4.71
C MET A 50 6.64 5.02 5.34
N ASN A 51 6.45 6.33 5.26
CA ASN A 51 5.36 7.03 5.93
C ASN A 51 4.53 7.80 4.90
N PHE A 52 3.22 7.57 4.95
CA PHE A 52 2.21 8.27 4.19
C PHE A 52 1.33 9.06 5.15
N VAL A 53 1.62 10.34 5.32
CA VAL A 53 0.81 11.23 6.14
C VAL A 53 -0.33 11.81 5.32
N ASN A 54 -1.57 11.50 5.70
CA ASN A 54 -2.75 12.23 5.26
C ASN A 54 -2.88 13.53 6.07
N ALA A 55 -3.28 14.61 5.40
CA ALA A 55 -3.51 15.89 6.06
C ALA A 55 -4.46 16.77 5.21
N PRO A 56 -5.18 17.73 5.83
CA PRO A 56 -6.17 18.57 5.15
C PRO A 56 -5.61 19.40 3.99
N SER A 57 -4.30 19.69 4.00
CA SER A 57 -3.64 20.44 2.93
C SER A 57 -2.64 19.57 2.17
N LYS A 58 -2.52 19.78 0.85
CA LYS A 58 -1.49 19.14 0.00
C LYS A 58 -0.06 19.45 0.48
N ALA A 59 0.16 20.59 1.14
CA ALA A 59 1.45 20.97 1.70
C ALA A 59 1.86 20.08 2.89
N SER A 60 0.90 19.64 3.71
CA SER A 60 1.12 18.79 4.88
C SER A 60 0.91 17.29 4.62
N SER A 61 0.36 16.92 3.46
CA SER A 61 0.17 15.53 3.03
C SER A 61 1.43 14.97 2.36
N GLN A 62 1.79 13.71 2.61
CA GLN A 62 2.91 13.03 1.93
C GLN A 62 2.47 12.24 0.69
N PHE A 63 1.19 12.31 0.32
CA PHE A 63 0.74 11.79 -0.97
C PHE A 63 1.22 12.71 -2.10
N GLY A 64 1.92 12.15 -3.09
CA GLY A 64 2.49 12.91 -4.21
C GLY A 64 3.91 13.43 -3.98
N VAL A 65 4.78 12.62 -3.36
CA VAL A 65 6.22 12.96 -3.27
C VAL A 65 6.79 13.23 -4.66
N ASP A 66 7.41 14.40 -4.79
CA ASP A 66 7.96 14.89 -6.04
C ASP A 66 8.97 13.90 -6.66
N LYS A 67 9.06 13.94 -7.99
CA LYS A 67 9.99 13.16 -8.83
C LYS A 67 11.52 13.24 -8.51
N PRO A 68 12.08 14.19 -7.74
CA PRO A 68 13.54 14.32 -7.56
C PRO A 68 14.26 13.14 -6.92
N TRP A 69 13.61 12.31 -6.10
CA TRP A 69 14.31 11.21 -5.42
C TRP A 69 14.80 10.13 -6.39
N VAL A 70 14.03 9.84 -7.45
CA VAL A 70 14.45 8.92 -8.52
C VAL A 70 15.69 9.44 -9.24
N GLN A 71 15.77 10.76 -9.43
CA GLN A 71 16.95 11.38 -10.03
C GLN A 71 18.17 11.28 -9.12
N LYS A 72 17.99 11.46 -7.80
CA LYS A 72 19.09 11.28 -6.82
C LYS A 72 19.63 9.85 -6.83
N ILE A 73 18.77 8.84 -6.91
CA ILE A 73 19.22 7.44 -7.04
C ILE A 73 20.04 7.25 -8.32
N LYS A 74 19.59 7.79 -9.47
CA LYS A 74 20.34 7.72 -10.74
C LYS A 74 21.70 8.43 -10.68
N GLN A 75 21.82 9.50 -9.91
CA GLN A 75 23.10 10.21 -9.72
C GLN A 75 24.06 9.40 -8.85
N LEU A 76 23.55 8.71 -7.84
CA LEU A 76 24.34 7.88 -6.93
C LEU A 76 24.77 6.56 -7.57
N PHE A 77 23.95 6.01 -8.45
CA PHE A 77 24.20 4.71 -9.07
C PHE A 77 23.89 4.76 -10.59
N PRO A 78 24.90 5.04 -11.44
CA PRO A 78 24.72 5.26 -12.87
C PRO A 78 24.54 3.97 -13.68
N VAL A 79 23.95 2.93 -13.07
CA VAL A 79 23.63 1.64 -13.69
C VAL A 79 22.13 1.43 -13.61
N LYS A 80 21.53 0.78 -14.62
CA LYS A 80 20.11 0.44 -14.56
C LYS A 80 19.86 -0.56 -13.43
N ILE A 81 18.87 -0.30 -12.58
CA ILE A 81 18.44 -1.22 -11.53
C ILE A 81 17.57 -2.30 -12.15
N ASN A 82 17.91 -3.56 -11.91
CA ASN A 82 17.17 -4.73 -12.36
C ASN A 82 16.38 -5.39 -11.24
N ARG A 83 16.93 -5.35 -10.02
CA ARG A 83 16.34 -5.95 -8.83
C ARG A 83 16.36 -4.96 -7.67
N PHE A 84 15.36 -5.03 -6.80
CA PHE A 84 15.48 -4.48 -5.47
C PHE A 84 14.87 -5.44 -4.44
N ALA A 85 15.27 -5.32 -3.18
CA ALA A 85 14.62 -6.02 -2.09
C ALA A 85 14.57 -5.20 -0.80
N VAL A 86 13.57 -5.50 0.01
CA VAL A 86 13.32 -4.89 1.32
C VAL A 86 13.34 -5.98 2.36
N HIS A 87 14.16 -5.80 3.39
CA HIS A 87 14.27 -6.69 4.54
C HIS A 87 13.69 -6.02 5.78
N ASP A 88 12.64 -6.61 6.35
CA ASP A 88 12.07 -6.22 7.65
C ASP A 88 11.64 -4.75 7.71
N GLY A 89 10.94 -4.29 6.66
CA GLY A 89 10.46 -2.91 6.54
C GLY A 89 9.17 -2.62 7.33
N GLU A 90 8.85 -1.34 7.44
CA GLU A 90 7.58 -0.85 7.96
C GLU A 90 6.96 0.17 6.98
N ILE A 91 5.65 0.06 6.76
CA ILE A 91 4.84 1.03 6.01
C ILE A 91 3.78 1.58 6.95
N HIS A 92 3.66 2.90 7.03
CA HIS A 92 2.70 3.57 7.88
C HIS A 92 1.80 4.49 7.08
N TYR A 93 0.49 4.33 7.23
CA TYR A 93 -0.48 5.37 6.95
C TYR A 93 -0.75 6.14 8.24
N ARG A 94 -0.59 7.46 8.22
CA ARG A 94 -0.80 8.30 9.40
C ARG A 94 -1.72 9.46 9.12
N ASP A 95 -2.58 9.79 10.07
CA ASP A 95 -3.36 11.02 10.05
C ASP A 95 -3.26 11.69 11.43
N PHE A 96 -2.55 12.81 11.47
CA PHE A 96 -2.35 13.58 12.70
C PHE A 96 -3.41 14.68 12.91
N SER A 97 -4.35 14.82 11.97
CA SER A 97 -5.39 15.86 11.99
C SER A 97 -6.69 15.41 12.69
N HIS A 98 -6.78 14.14 13.07
CA HIS A 98 -7.90 13.57 13.83
C HIS A 98 -7.52 13.31 15.29
N ASP A 99 -8.54 13.21 16.14
CA ASP A 99 -8.43 12.75 17.51
C ASP A 99 -9.40 11.56 17.72
N PRO A 100 -8.92 10.33 17.97
CA PRO A 100 -7.51 9.96 18.14
C PRO A 100 -6.71 10.09 16.82
N LYS A 101 -5.39 10.26 16.96
CA LYS A 101 -4.46 10.21 15.82
C LYS A 101 -4.48 8.81 15.21
N VAL A 102 -4.44 8.73 13.89
CA VAL A 102 -4.45 7.46 13.17
C VAL A 102 -3.03 7.03 12.81
N ASP A 103 -2.67 5.79 13.10
CA ASP A 103 -1.46 5.11 12.58
C ASP A 103 -1.81 3.66 12.21
N VAL A 104 -1.99 3.42 10.91
CA VAL A 104 -2.17 2.08 10.35
C VAL A 104 -0.82 1.60 9.84
N VAL A 105 -0.25 0.62 10.53
CA VAL A 105 1.08 0.07 10.25
C VAL A 105 1.01 -1.28 9.56
N PHE A 106 1.91 -1.52 8.62
CA PHE A 106 2.31 -2.83 8.13
C PHE A 106 3.77 -3.04 8.55
N ASP A 107 4.05 -4.07 9.34
CA ASP A 107 5.40 -4.38 9.81
C ASP A 107 5.93 -5.69 9.23
N ARG A 108 7.22 -5.95 9.46
CA ARG A 108 7.95 -7.11 8.92
C ARG A 108 7.78 -7.25 7.40
N VAL A 109 7.73 -6.11 6.71
CA VAL A 109 7.55 -6.09 5.27
C VAL A 109 8.79 -6.70 4.62
N GLN A 110 8.57 -7.78 3.89
CA GLN A 110 9.54 -8.38 2.97
C GLN A 110 9.09 -8.06 1.56
N MET A 111 9.98 -7.59 0.71
CA MET A 111 9.64 -7.30 -0.69
C MET A 111 10.79 -7.69 -1.59
N VAL A 112 10.48 -8.24 -2.76
CA VAL A 112 11.45 -8.44 -3.83
C VAL A 112 10.82 -7.97 -5.13
N GLY A 113 11.52 -7.08 -5.84
CA GLY A 113 11.16 -6.65 -7.18
C GLY A 113 12.23 -7.06 -8.19
N THR A 114 11.85 -7.57 -9.35
CA THR A 114 12.78 -8.06 -10.38
C THR A 114 12.41 -7.60 -11.79
N ASN A 115 13.37 -7.76 -12.72
CA ASN A 115 13.21 -7.53 -14.16
C ASN A 115 12.87 -6.09 -14.58
N PHE A 116 13.36 -5.09 -13.82
CA PHE A 116 13.12 -3.67 -14.11
C PHE A 116 13.85 -3.12 -15.34
N THR A 117 14.78 -3.88 -15.94
CA THR A 117 15.58 -3.41 -17.08
C THR A 117 15.00 -3.75 -18.46
N HIS A 118 13.95 -4.57 -18.53
CA HIS A 118 13.39 -5.10 -19.80
C HIS A 118 14.47 -5.71 -20.73
N SER A 119 15.55 -6.24 -20.15
CA SER A 119 16.63 -6.83 -20.93
C SER A 119 16.23 -8.23 -21.39
N LYS A 120 16.07 -8.42 -22.70
CA LYS A 120 15.86 -9.75 -23.32
C LYS A 120 17.00 -10.74 -23.06
N LYS A 121 18.17 -10.24 -22.62
CA LYS A 121 19.30 -11.08 -22.18
C LYS A 121 19.08 -11.65 -20.77
N LEU A 122 18.34 -10.95 -19.93
CA LEU A 122 18.13 -11.29 -18.52
C LEU A 122 16.78 -11.98 -18.28
N SER A 123 15.75 -11.65 -19.07
CA SER A 123 14.44 -12.27 -18.95
C SER A 123 13.79 -12.52 -20.31
N LYS A 124 12.97 -13.58 -20.37
CA LYS A 124 12.08 -13.88 -21.50
C LYS A 124 10.82 -13.01 -21.49
N THR A 125 10.46 -12.43 -20.34
CA THR A 125 9.33 -11.50 -20.19
C THR A 125 9.84 -10.07 -20.13
N LEU A 126 9.06 -9.14 -20.67
CA LEU A 126 9.29 -7.69 -20.54
C LEU A 126 8.36 -7.11 -19.47
N VAL A 127 8.20 -7.83 -18.36
CA VAL A 127 7.31 -7.46 -17.27
C VAL A 127 8.12 -7.56 -16.00
N ALA A 128 8.17 -6.45 -15.26
CA ALA A 128 8.73 -6.45 -13.92
C ALA A 128 7.72 -7.05 -12.95
N ASP A 129 8.21 -7.74 -11.94
CA ASP A 129 7.40 -8.43 -10.95
C ASP A 129 7.85 -8.00 -9.55
N ILE A 130 6.89 -7.76 -8.66
CA ILE A 130 7.10 -7.38 -7.27
C ILE A 130 6.24 -8.26 -6.39
N ASP A 131 6.87 -9.01 -5.50
CA ASP A 131 6.22 -9.73 -4.42
C ASP A 131 6.47 -9.03 -3.09
N MET A 132 5.43 -8.91 -2.28
CA MET A 132 5.47 -8.34 -0.94
C MET A 132 4.70 -9.23 0.04
N GLU A 133 5.27 -9.45 1.22
CA GLU A 133 4.58 -10.00 2.38
C GLU A 133 4.81 -9.12 3.61
N GLY A 134 3.94 -9.19 4.60
CA GLY A 134 4.10 -8.46 5.86
C GLY A 134 2.92 -8.68 6.80
N ARG A 135 2.85 -7.87 7.86
CA ARG A 135 1.78 -7.97 8.86
C ARG A 135 1.03 -6.65 9.06
N PRO A 136 -0.23 -6.53 8.61
CA PRO A 136 -1.10 -5.42 8.98
C PRO A 136 -1.31 -5.37 10.50
N LEU A 137 -1.24 -4.16 11.05
CA LEU A 137 -1.47 -3.85 12.47
C LEU A 137 -0.67 -4.73 13.44
N ARG A 138 0.49 -5.24 12.96
CA ARG A 138 1.39 -6.16 13.67
C ARG A 138 0.79 -7.52 14.06
N THR A 139 -0.35 -7.89 13.48
CA THR A 139 -1.06 -9.13 13.85
C THR A 139 -1.46 -9.99 12.67
N GLY A 140 -2.09 -9.41 11.63
CA GLY A 140 -2.60 -10.18 10.50
C GLY A 140 -1.50 -10.51 9.50
N ASP A 141 -1.90 -11.06 8.35
CA ASP A 141 -1.02 -11.38 7.23
C ASP A 141 -1.45 -10.62 5.98
N VAL A 142 -0.48 -10.09 5.23
CA VAL A 142 -0.73 -9.51 3.90
C VAL A 142 0.23 -10.12 2.89
N ARG A 143 -0.29 -10.39 1.69
CA ARG A 143 0.46 -10.71 0.50
C ARG A 143 0.04 -9.81 -0.64
N CYS A 144 0.99 -9.32 -1.41
CA CYS A 144 0.74 -8.51 -2.58
C CYS A 144 1.69 -8.92 -3.70
N ASN A 145 1.16 -9.17 -4.89
CA ASN A 145 1.93 -9.34 -6.11
C ASN A 145 1.56 -8.23 -7.09
N VAL A 146 2.57 -7.65 -7.73
CA VAL A 146 2.42 -6.64 -8.78
C VAL A 146 3.25 -7.02 -9.98
N THR A 147 2.61 -7.17 -11.13
CA THR A 147 3.30 -7.24 -12.43
C THR A 147 3.14 -5.90 -13.13
N LEU A 148 4.20 -5.32 -13.69
CA LEU A 148 4.13 -4.02 -14.34
C LEU A 148 5.06 -3.89 -15.55
N ASP A 149 4.74 -2.94 -16.43
CA ASP A 149 5.66 -2.43 -17.46
C ASP A 149 6.35 -1.14 -16.94
N PRO A 150 7.59 -1.21 -16.42
CA PRO A 150 8.34 -0.04 -15.96
C PRO A 150 8.69 1.00 -17.04
N TYR A 151 8.51 0.69 -18.32
CA TYR A 151 8.79 1.60 -19.44
C TYR A 151 7.52 2.11 -20.13
N ALA A 152 6.34 1.63 -19.71
CA ALA A 152 5.08 2.17 -20.20
C ALA A 152 5.02 3.68 -19.88
N PRO A 153 4.59 4.52 -20.85
CA PRO A 153 4.54 5.96 -20.65
C PRO A 153 3.53 6.39 -19.57
N LYS A 154 2.56 5.53 -19.27
CA LYS A 154 1.56 5.68 -18.22
C LYS A 154 1.50 4.38 -17.40
N PRO A 155 1.09 4.44 -16.12
CA PRO A 155 0.98 3.25 -15.27
C PRO A 155 0.28 2.10 -16.00
N THR A 156 0.97 0.96 -16.07
CA THR A 156 0.46 -0.25 -16.70
C THR A 156 0.92 -1.43 -15.84
N PHE A 157 -0.02 -2.04 -15.15
CA PHE A 157 0.26 -3.06 -14.13
C PHE A 157 -0.96 -3.93 -13.84
N ASN A 158 -0.74 -5.12 -13.27
CA ASN A 158 -1.76 -5.89 -12.59
C ASN A 158 -1.31 -6.09 -11.15
N MET A 159 -2.19 -5.84 -10.20
CA MET A 159 -1.93 -5.98 -8.77
C MET A 159 -2.97 -6.91 -8.16
N LYS A 160 -2.50 -7.82 -7.31
CA LYS A 160 -3.33 -8.65 -6.45
C LYS A 160 -2.85 -8.51 -5.02
N LEU A 161 -3.78 -8.23 -4.11
CA LEU A 161 -3.50 -8.11 -2.69
C LEU A 161 -4.52 -8.93 -1.91
N GLU A 162 -4.03 -9.70 -0.94
CA GLU A 162 -4.84 -10.40 0.03
C GLU A 162 -4.33 -10.08 1.43
N MET A 163 -5.26 -9.70 2.30
CA MET A 163 -5.03 -9.40 3.69
C MET A 163 -5.99 -10.23 4.54
N ALA A 164 -5.50 -10.87 5.59
CA ALA A 164 -6.30 -11.71 6.45
C ALA A 164 -6.00 -11.52 7.92
N GLU A 165 -6.93 -11.97 8.76
CA GLU A 165 -6.76 -12.08 10.22
C GLU A 165 -6.46 -10.76 10.93
N VAL A 166 -7.03 -9.65 10.44
CA VAL A 166 -6.87 -8.34 11.08
C VAL A 166 -7.96 -8.16 12.14
N PRO A 167 -7.64 -8.08 13.45
CA PRO A 167 -8.66 -7.84 14.46
C PRO A 167 -9.25 -6.45 14.31
N LEU A 168 -10.58 -6.34 14.25
CA LEU A 168 -11.26 -5.05 14.04
C LEU A 168 -10.98 -4.05 15.17
N THR A 169 -10.78 -4.54 16.39
CA THR A 169 -10.43 -3.70 17.55
C THR A 169 -9.10 -2.94 17.37
N LYS A 170 -8.17 -3.45 16.53
CA LYS A 170 -6.92 -2.75 16.17
C LYS A 170 -7.14 -1.56 15.25
N LEU A 171 -8.29 -1.48 14.59
CA LEU A 171 -8.68 -0.38 13.72
C LEU A 171 -9.49 0.71 14.45
N ASN A 172 -9.62 0.63 15.78
CA ASN A 172 -10.49 1.55 16.52
C ASN A 172 -10.08 3.02 16.42
N ASP A 173 -8.78 3.33 16.33
CA ASP A 173 -8.36 4.73 16.15
C ASP A 173 -8.80 5.25 14.77
N PHE A 174 -8.67 4.43 13.72
CA PHE A 174 -9.17 4.72 12.38
C PHE A 174 -10.71 4.85 12.36
N ALA A 175 -11.42 3.89 12.96
CA ALA A 175 -12.87 3.85 12.99
C ALA A 175 -13.47 5.05 13.74
N LYS A 176 -12.88 5.44 14.87
CA LYS A 176 -13.31 6.63 15.63
C LYS A 176 -13.05 7.93 14.88
N ALA A 177 -11.90 8.02 14.21
CA ALA A 177 -11.50 9.21 13.46
C ALA A 177 -12.42 9.49 12.27
N TYR A 178 -12.77 8.46 11.48
CA TYR A 178 -13.52 8.64 10.22
C TYR A 178 -14.99 8.23 10.28
N GLY A 179 -15.32 7.25 11.11
CA GLY A 179 -16.66 6.67 11.21
C GLY A 179 -17.39 6.97 12.51
N HIS A 180 -16.71 7.50 13.52
CA HIS A 180 -17.25 7.80 14.84
C HIS A 180 -17.88 6.60 15.58
N PHE A 181 -17.36 5.39 15.35
CA PHE A 181 -17.82 4.17 16.04
C PHE A 181 -16.64 3.37 16.60
N THR A 182 -16.93 2.39 17.46
CA THR A 182 -15.92 1.50 18.06
C THR A 182 -16.25 0.04 17.78
N PHE A 183 -15.29 -0.72 17.24
CA PHE A 183 -15.38 -2.16 17.17
C PHE A 183 -15.11 -2.78 18.55
N GLU A 184 -15.99 -3.70 18.96
CA GLU A 184 -15.80 -4.53 20.15
C GLU A 184 -15.17 -5.89 19.80
N ALA A 185 -15.53 -6.44 18.64
CA ALA A 185 -15.09 -7.76 18.21
C ALA A 185 -15.11 -7.90 16.68
N GLY A 186 -14.49 -8.99 16.21
CA GLY A 186 -14.51 -9.41 14.82
C GLY A 186 -13.16 -9.29 14.12
N THR A 187 -13.10 -9.83 12.90
CA THR A 187 -11.90 -9.84 12.07
C THR A 187 -12.19 -9.34 10.66
N LEU A 188 -11.26 -8.60 10.09
CA LEU A 188 -11.27 -8.12 8.72
C LEU A 188 -10.36 -8.98 7.84
N LYS A 189 -10.88 -9.31 6.66
CA LYS A 189 -10.13 -9.80 5.50
C LYS A 189 -10.36 -8.83 4.35
N VAL A 190 -9.36 -8.61 3.51
CA VAL A 190 -9.49 -7.76 2.32
C VAL A 190 -8.86 -8.47 1.15
N ALA A 191 -9.58 -8.55 0.04
CA ALA A 191 -9.02 -8.93 -1.25
C ALA A 191 -9.10 -7.75 -2.22
N THR A 192 -8.09 -7.55 -3.05
CA THR A 192 -8.09 -6.51 -4.08
C THR A 192 -7.44 -7.06 -5.34
N GLU A 193 -8.06 -6.78 -6.48
CA GLU A 193 -7.43 -6.92 -7.78
C GLU A 193 -7.58 -5.60 -8.53
N LEU A 194 -6.47 -5.06 -9.02
CA LEU A 194 -6.42 -3.81 -9.75
C LEU A 194 -5.60 -4.00 -11.02
N ASN A 195 -6.19 -3.70 -12.16
CA ASN A 195 -5.54 -3.77 -13.46
C ASN A 195 -5.48 -2.37 -14.04
N SER A 196 -4.32 -1.95 -14.51
CA SER A 196 -4.13 -0.67 -15.18
C SER A 196 -3.47 -0.88 -16.53
N LYS A 197 -3.98 -0.15 -17.53
CA LYS A 197 -3.45 -0.14 -18.89
C LYS A 197 -3.51 1.27 -19.43
N ASN A 198 -2.34 1.81 -19.79
CA ASN A 198 -2.21 3.17 -20.30
C ASN A 198 -2.84 4.23 -19.36
N GLY A 199 -2.66 4.08 -18.04
CA GLY A 199 -3.17 5.04 -17.04
C GLY A 199 -4.63 4.85 -16.66
N ALA A 200 -5.47 4.25 -17.50
CA ALA A 200 -6.80 3.80 -17.09
C ALA A 200 -6.68 2.59 -16.15
N PHE A 201 -7.49 2.52 -15.11
CA PHE A 201 -7.51 1.38 -14.20
C PHE A 201 -8.94 0.90 -13.93
N SER A 202 -9.05 -0.40 -13.68
CA SER A 202 -10.28 -1.05 -13.21
C SER A 202 -9.94 -2.19 -12.27
N GLY A 203 -10.83 -2.47 -11.33
CA GLY A 203 -10.58 -3.44 -10.29
C GLY A 203 -11.69 -3.49 -9.26
N TYR A 204 -11.35 -4.02 -8.11
CA TYR A 204 -12.25 -4.04 -6.96
C TYR A 204 -11.46 -4.13 -5.67
N VAL A 205 -12.10 -3.71 -4.59
CA VAL A 205 -11.73 -4.08 -3.22
C VAL A 205 -12.90 -4.82 -2.59
N GLU A 206 -12.61 -5.93 -1.92
CA GLU A 206 -13.57 -6.80 -1.26
C GLU A 206 -13.21 -6.95 0.22
N PRO A 207 -13.69 -6.06 1.09
CA PRO A 207 -13.61 -6.27 2.53
C PRO A 207 -14.64 -7.30 2.98
N VAL A 208 -14.19 -8.20 3.86
CA VAL A 208 -15.00 -9.24 4.50
C VAL A 208 -14.80 -9.16 6.00
N PHE A 209 -15.89 -9.01 6.73
CA PHE A 209 -15.95 -8.90 8.18
C PHE A 209 -16.55 -10.19 8.74
N ASP A 210 -15.82 -10.83 9.65
CA ASP A 210 -16.26 -12.03 10.36
C ASP A 210 -16.52 -11.67 11.83
N HIS A 211 -17.69 -12.01 12.37
CA HIS A 211 -18.12 -11.81 13.77
C HIS A 211 -17.96 -10.35 14.27
N MET A 212 -18.30 -9.38 13.42
CA MET A 212 -18.18 -7.96 13.75
C MET A 212 -19.22 -7.54 14.80
N SER A 213 -18.75 -6.90 15.87
CA SER A 213 -19.59 -6.20 16.85
C SER A 213 -19.13 -4.75 16.99
N ILE A 214 -20.08 -3.82 17.08
CA ILE A 214 -19.83 -2.39 17.20
C ILE A 214 -20.58 -1.85 18.42
N PHE A 215 -19.88 -1.06 19.21
CA PHE A 215 -20.46 -0.25 20.27
C PHE A 215 -20.74 1.16 19.74
N ASP A 216 -22.01 1.58 19.77
CA ASP A 216 -22.41 2.96 19.52
C ASP A 216 -23.27 3.49 20.69
N PRO A 217 -22.71 4.37 21.54
CA PRO A 217 -23.45 4.97 22.66
C PRO A 217 -24.37 6.13 22.24
N ALA A 218 -24.33 6.59 20.98
CA ALA A 218 -25.09 7.75 20.51
C ALA A 218 -26.41 7.38 19.78
N HIS A 219 -26.60 6.12 19.40
CA HIS A 219 -27.78 5.64 18.69
C HIS A 219 -28.50 4.54 19.48
N ASP A 220 -29.60 4.91 20.14
CA ASP A 220 -30.54 4.02 20.84
C ASP A 220 -31.50 3.31 19.85
N SER A 221 -31.05 3.08 18.61
CA SER A 221 -31.83 2.44 17.54
C SER A 221 -31.30 1.06 17.23
N ASP A 222 -32.21 0.12 16.94
CA ASP A 222 -31.93 -1.26 16.55
C ASP A 222 -30.71 -1.38 15.61
N ASN A 223 -29.67 -2.05 16.11
CA ASN A 223 -28.46 -2.52 15.43
C ASN A 223 -27.55 -1.45 14.73
N PRO A 224 -26.53 -0.89 15.42
CA PRO A 224 -25.59 0.10 14.84
C PRO A 224 -24.78 -0.40 13.64
N VAL A 225 -24.70 -1.73 13.42
CA VAL A 225 -24.10 -2.33 12.22
C VAL A 225 -24.89 -1.95 10.96
N ASP A 226 -26.22 -1.88 11.06
CA ASP A 226 -27.09 -1.57 9.92
C ASP A 226 -26.98 -0.10 9.49
N PHE A 227 -26.65 0.82 10.41
CA PHE A 227 -26.40 2.24 10.11
C PHE A 227 -25.15 2.45 9.24
N ILE A 228 -24.02 1.85 9.62
CA ILE A 228 -22.79 1.87 8.81
C ILE A 228 -23.06 1.29 7.43
N TRP A 229 -23.87 0.23 7.38
CA TRP A 229 -24.20 -0.44 6.13
C TRP A 229 -25.07 0.40 5.19
N GLN A 230 -26.04 1.17 5.70
CA GLN A 230 -26.79 2.11 4.87
C GLN A 230 -25.89 3.15 4.18
N GLY A 231 -24.81 3.58 4.84
CA GLY A 231 -23.80 4.47 4.25
C GLY A 231 -23.01 3.82 3.10
N ILE A 232 -22.74 2.52 3.19
CA ILE A 232 -21.98 1.78 2.14
C ILE A 232 -22.89 1.39 0.96
N VAL A 233 -24.14 0.98 1.22
CA VAL A 233 -25.09 0.53 0.18
C VAL A 233 -25.73 1.70 -0.57
N GLY A 234 -25.86 2.87 0.06
CA GLY A 234 -26.48 4.05 -0.56
C GLY A 234 -25.85 4.49 -1.88
N GLY A 235 -24.59 4.11 -2.15
CA GLY A 235 -23.85 4.49 -3.36
C GLY A 235 -23.59 3.37 -4.39
N LEU A 236 -23.78 2.09 -4.05
CA LEU A 236 -23.33 0.97 -4.88
C LEU A 236 -24.43 -0.08 -5.08
N THR A 237 -24.80 -0.32 -6.33
CA THR A 237 -25.87 -1.26 -6.70
C THR A 237 -25.51 -2.72 -6.38
N ARG A 238 -26.16 -3.30 -5.35
CA ARG A 238 -26.50 -4.74 -5.18
C ARG A 238 -25.44 -5.79 -5.61
N ILE A 239 -24.30 -5.88 -4.93
CA ILE A 239 -23.51 -7.12 -4.93
C ILE A 239 -23.23 -7.54 -3.48
N ILE A 240 -24.28 -8.04 -2.82
CA ILE A 240 -24.15 -8.70 -1.51
C ILE A 240 -24.11 -10.20 -1.80
N ARG A 241 -22.99 -10.86 -1.48
CA ARG A 241 -22.96 -12.31 -1.42
C ARG A 241 -23.56 -12.73 -0.07
N ASN A 242 -24.63 -13.51 -0.14
CA ASN A 242 -25.32 -14.06 1.02
C ASN A 242 -24.34 -14.97 1.79
N HIS A 243 -23.80 -14.47 2.89
CA HIS A 243 -22.93 -15.22 3.80
C HIS A 243 -23.71 -15.55 5.09
N PRO A 244 -23.33 -16.62 5.83
CA PRO A 244 -23.99 -17.03 7.07
C PRO A 244 -24.08 -15.87 8.07
N LYS A 245 -25.00 -15.96 9.05
CA LYS A 245 -25.46 -14.87 9.93
C LYS A 245 -24.37 -14.02 10.60
N ASP A 246 -23.12 -14.50 10.68
CA ASP A 246 -21.99 -13.83 11.33
C ASP A 246 -20.83 -13.46 10.38
N ARG A 247 -21.03 -13.52 9.06
CA ARG A 247 -20.06 -13.08 8.05
C ARG A 247 -20.71 -12.09 7.10
N PHE A 248 -20.03 -10.97 6.88
CA PHE A 248 -20.46 -9.91 5.99
C PHE A 248 -19.35 -9.58 4.98
N GLY A 249 -19.68 -9.36 3.71
CA GLY A 249 -18.70 -9.00 2.68
C GLY A 249 -19.33 -8.22 1.54
N THR A 250 -18.62 -7.21 1.05
CA THR A 250 -19.05 -6.38 -0.09
C THR A 250 -17.92 -6.28 -1.10
N ARG A 251 -18.26 -6.26 -2.39
CA ARG A 251 -17.29 -6.04 -3.46
C ARG A 251 -17.52 -4.66 -4.05
N VAL A 252 -16.60 -3.75 -3.78
CA VAL A 252 -16.63 -2.36 -4.25
C VAL A 252 -15.83 -2.28 -5.56
N PRO A 253 -16.47 -2.02 -6.71
CA PRO A 253 -15.74 -1.80 -7.95
C PRO A 253 -14.93 -0.51 -7.86
N LEU A 254 -13.73 -0.53 -8.44
CA LEU A 254 -12.85 0.63 -8.56
C LEU A 254 -12.56 0.86 -10.03
N SER A 255 -12.68 2.10 -10.50
CA SER A 255 -12.30 2.48 -11.86
C SER A 255 -11.91 3.95 -11.91
N GLY A 256 -11.03 4.30 -12.83
CA GLY A 256 -10.59 5.68 -13.01
C GLY A 256 -9.43 5.80 -13.97
N ASN A 257 -8.76 6.94 -13.93
CA ASN A 257 -7.59 7.22 -14.75
C ASN A 257 -6.55 8.01 -13.95
N PHE A 258 -5.29 7.60 -14.00
CA PHE A 258 -4.17 8.29 -13.36
C PHE A 258 -3.80 9.65 -14.00
N GLU A 259 -4.50 10.07 -15.05
CA GLU A 259 -4.30 11.36 -15.74
C GLU A 259 -4.91 12.55 -15.00
N ASP A 260 -5.81 12.34 -14.03
CA ASP A 260 -6.47 13.41 -13.26
C ASP A 260 -6.71 12.99 -11.79
N PRO A 261 -6.12 13.65 -10.79
CA PRO A 261 -6.21 13.26 -9.38
C PRO A 261 -7.52 13.66 -8.69
N ALA A 262 -8.57 13.98 -9.44
CA ALA A 262 -9.87 14.25 -8.86
C ALA A 262 -10.62 12.93 -8.61
N PRO A 263 -10.97 12.58 -7.37
CA PRO A 263 -12.06 11.65 -7.14
C PRO A 263 -13.35 12.31 -7.63
N ASP A 264 -14.19 11.55 -8.33
CA ASP A 264 -15.60 11.92 -8.53
C ASP A 264 -16.30 12.09 -7.18
#